data_AF-A0A536YGH2-F1
#
_entry.id   AF-A0A536YGH2-F1
#
_cell.length_a   1.000
_cell.length_b   1.000
_cell.length_c   1.000
_cell.angle_alpha   90.00
_cell.angle_beta   90.00
_cell.angle_gamma   90.00
#
_symmetry.space_group_name_H-M   'P 1'
#
loop_
_entity.id
_entity.type
_entity.pdbx_description
1 polymer ?
#
loop_
_entity_poly.entity_id
_entity_poly.type
_entity_poly.pdbx_seq_one_letter_code
_entity_poly.pdbx_strand_id
1 'polypeptide(L)'
;MHITYISSGMRFRYDPAKAAANFRKHGISFADAEGVFQDPLAVTMEDPDAEGERRFIAVGSGNATELLVVVYTMRGSRSFAGR
;
A
#
# COMPACT_ATOMS: atom_id res chain seq x y z
N MET A 1 -4.51 3.14 -1.79
CA MET A 1 -3.25 3.89 -1.92
C MET A 1 -2.66 3.61 -3.31
N HIS A 2 -1.98 4.56 -3.97
CA HIS A 2 -1.26 4.28 -5.21
C HIS A 2 0.26 4.30 -4.93
N ILE A 3 0.97 3.23 -5.22
CA ILE A 3 2.43 3.13 -5.03
C ILE A 3 3.10 3.17 -6.40
N THR A 4 4.10 4.04 -6.58
CA THR A 4 4.90 4.10 -7.81
C THR A 4 6.33 3.63 -7.55
N TYR A 5 6.85 2.74 -8.39
CA TYR A 5 8.15 2.08 -8.19
C TYR A 5 9.28 2.71 -9.03
N ILE A 6 10.41 2.99 -8.37
CA ILE A 6 11.75 2.99 -8.98
C ILE A 6 12.64 2.17 -8.04
N SER A 7 13.43 1.24 -8.58
CA SER A 7 14.29 0.29 -7.85
C SER A 7 15.44 0.98 -7.11
N SER A 8 15.11 1.70 -6.03
CA SER A 8 15.93 2.36 -4.99
C SER A 8 15.10 3.41 -4.21
N GLY A 9 13.84 3.66 -4.56
CA GLY A 9 12.94 4.58 -3.85
C GLY A 9 11.47 4.27 -4.12
N MET A 10 10.82 3.56 -3.18
CA MET A 10 9.37 3.36 -3.17
C MET A 10 8.71 4.72 -2.92
N ARG A 11 7.82 5.16 -3.82
CA ARG A 11 7.10 6.42 -3.66
C ARG A 11 5.62 6.16 -3.45
N PHE A 12 5.09 6.72 -2.39
CA PHE A 12 3.69 6.64 -2.06
C PHE A 12 2.95 7.86 -2.58
N ARG A 13 1.78 7.64 -3.19
CA ARG A 13 0.87 8.67 -3.64
C ARG A 13 -0.53 8.35 -3.16
N TYR A 14 -1.21 9.38 -2.69
CA TYR A 14 -2.59 9.29 -2.28
C TYR A 14 -3.31 10.57 -2.67
N ASP A 15 -4.56 10.39 -3.09
CA ASP A 15 -5.48 11.51 -3.27
C ASP A 15 -5.76 12.17 -1.89
N PRO A 16 -5.60 13.50 -1.75
CA PRO A 16 -5.79 14.17 -0.47
C PRO A 16 -7.20 14.02 0.11
N ALA A 17 -8.23 14.01 -0.73
CA ALA A 17 -9.62 13.85 -0.27
C ALA A 17 -9.85 12.43 0.25
N LYS A 18 -9.29 11.42 -0.42
CA LYS A 18 -9.31 10.03 0.06
C LYS A 18 -8.51 9.88 1.35
N ALA A 19 -7.35 10.52 1.47
CA ALA A 19 -6.54 10.48 2.70
C ALA A 19 -7.32 11.05 3.89
N ALA A 20 -7.96 12.22 3.70
CA ALA A 20 -8.79 12.83 4.74
C ALA A 20 -10.01 11.97 5.10
N ALA A 21 -10.70 11.40 4.11
CA ALA A 21 -11.85 10.51 4.35
C ALA A 21 -11.43 9.22 5.07
N ASN A 22 -10.30 8.63 4.69
CA ASN A 22 -9.76 7.43 5.33
C ASN A 22 -9.38 7.70 6.78
N PHE A 23 -8.69 8.80 7.04
CA PHE A 23 -8.31 9.21 8.39
C PHE A 23 -9.55 9.42 9.27
N ARG A 24 -10.58 10.09 8.77
CA ARG A 24 -11.86 10.25 9.50
C ARG A 24 -12.55 8.93 9.82
N LYS A 25 -12.45 7.94 8.93
CA LYS A 25 -13.11 6.64 9.09
C LYS A 25 -12.32 5.69 9.99
N HIS A 26 -10.99 5.71 9.91
CA HIS A 26 -10.13 4.68 10.50
C HIS A 26 -9.16 5.20 11.57
N GLY A 27 -9.01 6.52 11.72
CA GLY A 27 -8.09 7.14 12.68
C GLY A 27 -6.61 7.00 12.32
N ILE A 28 -6.28 6.42 11.16
CA ILE A 28 -4.91 6.12 10.72
C ILE A 28 -4.61 6.90 9.44
N SER A 29 -3.49 7.62 9.46
CA SER A 29 -3.02 8.36 8.29
C SER A 29 -2.37 7.40 7.29
N PHE A 30 -2.36 7.77 6.01
CA PHE A 30 -1.63 6.95 5.03
C PHE A 30 -0.12 6.97 5.25
N ALA A 31 0.43 8.05 5.80
CA ALA A 31 1.85 8.11 6.15
C ALA A 31 2.20 7.10 7.24
N ASP A 32 1.35 6.91 8.25
CA ASP A 32 1.57 5.89 9.29
C ASP A 32 1.46 4.46 8.73
N ALA A 33 0.50 4.27 7.82
CA ALA A 33 0.31 3.00 7.12
C ALA A 33 1.45 2.62 6.16
N GLU A 34 2.34 3.56 5.79
CA GLU A 34 3.51 3.26 4.96
C GLU A 34 4.49 2.30 5.66
N GLY A 35 4.47 2.23 7.00
CA GLY A 35 5.28 1.30 7.78
C GLY A 35 5.08 -0.17 7.39
N VAL A 36 3.88 -0.53 6.93
CA VAL A 36 3.56 -1.90 6.48
C VAL A 36 4.48 -2.35 5.35
N PHE A 37 4.93 -1.43 4.50
CA PHE A 37 5.82 -1.76 3.37
C PHE A 37 7.30 -1.86 3.79
N GLN A 38 7.62 -1.49 5.03
CA GLN A 38 8.95 -1.62 5.62
C GLN A 38 9.03 -2.79 6.63
N ASP A 39 7.89 -3.38 6.99
CA ASP A 39 7.84 -4.54 7.88
C ASP A 39 8.36 -5.80 7.14
N PRO A 40 9.48 -6.41 7.59
CA PRO A 40 10.02 -7.62 6.96
C PRO A 40 9.11 -8.84 7.12
N LEU A 41 8.12 -8.79 8.01
CA LEU A 41 7.13 -9.85 8.24
C LEU A 41 5.79 -9.56 7.55
N ALA A 42 5.66 -8.46 6.81
CA ALA A 42 4.42 -8.14 6.12
C ALA A 42 4.09 -9.20 5.06
N VAL A 43 2.82 -9.61 5.05
CA VAL A 43 2.27 -10.51 4.04
C VAL A 43 1.50 -9.70 3.03
N THR A 44 1.72 -9.95 1.75
CA THR A 44 1.01 -9.30 0.64
C THR A 44 0.35 -10.33 -0.25
N MET A 45 -0.88 -10.05 -0.68
CA MET A 45 -1.62 -10.85 -1.66
C MET A 45 -2.34 -9.95 -2.67
N GLU A 46 -2.64 -10.49 -3.85
CA GLU A 46 -3.59 -9.83 -4.77
C GLU A 46 -4.99 -9.86 -4.16
N ASP A 47 -5.73 -8.77 -4.30
CA ASP A 47 -7.12 -8.65 -3.84
C ASP A 47 -8.05 -9.43 -4.79
N PRO A 48 -8.67 -10.54 -4.36
CA PRO A 48 -9.50 -11.38 -5.23
C PRO A 48 -10.79 -10.69 -5.66
N ASP A 49 -11.24 -9.67 -4.92
CA ASP A 49 -12.48 -8.93 -5.19
C ASP A 49 -12.22 -7.68 -6.05
N ALA A 50 -10.99 -7.49 -6.53
CA ALA A 50 -10.62 -6.33 -7.34
C ALA A 50 -11.17 -6.43 -8.76
N GLU A 51 -12.14 -5.57 -9.08
CA GLU A 51 -12.64 -5.40 -10.45
C GLU A 51 -11.95 -4.23 -11.18
N GLY A 52 -11.48 -4.49 -12.40
CA GLY A 52 -10.88 -3.49 -13.29
C GLY A 52 -9.41 -3.17 -12.97
N GLU A 53 -9.16 -2.34 -11.95
CA GLU A 53 -7.79 -2.00 -11.54
C GLU A 53 -7.25 -3.03 -10.54
N ARG A 54 -6.08 -3.60 -10.82
CA ARG A 54 -5.43 -4.56 -9.91
C ARG A 54 -5.15 -3.92 -8.55
N ARG A 55 -5.57 -4.61 -7.49
CA ARG A 55 -5.34 -4.20 -6.09
C ARG A 55 -4.62 -5.31 -5.34
N PHE A 56 -3.94 -4.90 -4.28
CA PHE A 56 -3.19 -5.75 -3.38
C PHE A 56 -3.59 -5.41 -1.95
N ILE A 57 -3.57 -6.43 -1.10
CA ILE A 57 -3.80 -6.34 0.33
C ILE A 57 -2.46 -6.68 1.01
N ALA A 58 -1.96 -5.75 1.83
CA ALA A 58 -0.84 -6.00 2.73
C ALA A 58 -1.32 -6.04 4.18
N VAL A 59 -0.80 -6.98 4.95
CA VAL A 59 -0.99 -7.08 6.40
C VAL A 59 0.37 -7.04 7.07
N GLY A 60 0.58 -6.09 7.96
CA GLY A 60 1.87 -5.88 8.64
C GLY A 60 1.80 -4.74 9.64
N SER A 61 2.95 -4.40 10.21
CA SER A 61 3.08 -3.36 11.24
C SER A 61 3.16 -1.97 10.62
N GLY A 62 2.34 -1.03 11.10
CA GLY A 62 2.46 0.39 10.80
C GLY A 62 3.65 1.05 11.48
N ASN A 63 3.86 2.34 11.22
CA ASN A 63 4.95 3.10 11.83
C ASN A 63 4.85 3.20 13.36
N ALA A 64 3.64 3.12 13.91
CA ALA A 64 3.43 3.11 15.36
C ALA A 64 3.30 1.69 15.94
N THR A 65 3.78 0.67 15.19
CA THR A 65 3.79 -0.76 15.56
C THR A 65 2.40 -1.40 15.73
N GLU A 66 1.36 -0.75 15.26
CA GLU A 66 0.01 -1.29 15.18
C GLU A 66 -0.13 -2.24 13.98
N LEU A 67 -0.90 -3.32 14.14
CA LEU A 67 -1.18 -4.24 13.03
C LEU A 67 -2.21 -3.60 12.09
N LEU A 68 -1.84 -3.44 10.82
CA LEU A 68 -2.65 -2.77 9.80
C LEU A 68 -2.97 -3.68 8.62
N VAL A 69 -4.12 -3.41 8.00
CA VAL A 69 -4.50 -3.94 6.69
C VAL A 69 -4.51 -2.78 5.69
N VAL A 70 -3.67 -2.86 4.66
CA VAL A 70 -3.48 -1.79 3.68
C VAL A 70 -3.87 -2.28 2.29
N VAL A 71 -4.85 -1.62 1.68
CA VAL A 71 -5.25 -1.88 0.29
C VAL A 71 -4.63 -0.84 -0.65
N TYR A 72 -3.86 -1.33 -1.61
CA TYR A 72 -3.08 -0.47 -2.51
C TYR A 72 -3.04 -1.00 -3.95
N THR A 73 -2.69 -0.11 -4.87
CA THR A 73 -2.41 -0.44 -6.25
C THR A 73 -0.97 -0.07 -6.59
N MET A 74 -0.28 -0.94 -7.31
CA MET A 74 1.02 -0.63 -7.89
C MET A 74 0.85 0.07 -9.24
N ARG A 75 1.49 1.22 -9.41
CA ARG A 75 1.50 2.06 -10.63
C ARG A 75 2.95 2.28 -11.07
N GLY A 76 3.42 1.54 -12.05
CA GLY A 76 4.80 1.64 -12.56
C GLY A 76 5.21 0.34 -13.24
N SER A 77 6.00 0.41 -14.28
CA SER A 77 6.41 -0.75 -15.06
C SER A 77 7.49 -1.56 -14.34
N ARG A 78 7.16 -2.81 -14.02
CA ARG A 78 8.11 -3.90 -14.25
C ARG A 78 7.38 -5.08 -14.91
N SER A 79 7.58 -5.19 -16.22
CA SER A 79 7.68 -6.49 -16.89
C SER A 79 8.82 -7.26 -16.22
N PHE A 80 8.52 -8.37 -15.56
CA PHE A 80 9.52 -9.38 -15.27
C PHE A 80 9.75 -10.18 -16.55
N ALA A 81 10.74 -9.76 -17.36
CA ALA A 81 11.37 -10.64 -18.31
C ALA A 81 12.46 -11.44 -17.58
N GLY A 82 12.31 -12.76 -17.59
CA GLY A 82 13.23 -13.86 -17.25
C GLY A 82 14.50 -13.62 -16.42
N ARG A 83 14.64 -14.40 -15.35
CA ARG A 83 15.49 -15.60 -15.35
C ARG A 83 15.12 -16.54 -14.20
#